data_AF-A0A844YZP2-F1
#
_entry.id   AF-A0A844YZP2-F1
#
_cell.length_a   1.000
_cell.length_b   1.000
_cell.length_c   1.000
_cell.angle_alpha   90.00
_cell.angle_beta   90.00
_cell.angle_gamma   90.00
#
_symmetry.space_group_name_H-M   'P 1'
#
loop_
_entity.id
_entity.type
_entity.pdbx_description
1 polymer ?
#
loop_
_entity_poly.entity_id
_entity_poly.type
_entity_poly.pdbx_seq_one_letter_code
_entity_poly.pdbx_strand_id
1 'polypeptide(L)'
;MTQETDAHQLALDLLGREYDELEADEQRVLERVATGTYTQPDADELVQLHNTFGDRMADRVAAVGGSWAFIIAFAVVLLGWMLLNSRVLEAVGLRPFDAYPYIFLNLMLSTLAAVQAPIILMSQNRQATKDRITARHDYEVNLRTQLEILRLARKIDRMAAEVRMAAKQLPFEGES
;
A
#
# COMPACT_ATOMS: atom_id res chain seq x y z
N MET A 1 21.08 -30.48 -11.12
CA MET A 1 21.27 -29.59 -12.30
C MET A 1 19.96 -29.28 -13.03
N THR A 2 18.78 -29.71 -12.55
CA THR A 2 17.48 -29.51 -13.24
C THR A 2 16.61 -28.36 -12.72
N GLN A 3 17.00 -27.68 -11.63
CA GLN A 3 16.17 -26.62 -11.00
C GLN A 3 16.35 -25.23 -11.62
N GLU A 4 17.57 -24.88 -12.04
CA GLU A 4 17.90 -23.57 -12.64
C GLU A 4 17.20 -23.38 -13.99
N THR A 5 17.04 -24.47 -14.74
CA THR A 5 16.35 -24.49 -16.05
C THR A 5 14.86 -24.22 -15.92
N ASP A 6 14.21 -24.58 -14.82
CA ASP A 6 12.77 -24.42 -14.65
C ASP A 6 12.43 -22.93 -14.44
N ALA A 7 13.19 -22.19 -13.61
CA ALA A 7 12.99 -20.75 -13.44
C ALA A 7 13.29 -19.95 -14.71
N HIS A 8 14.37 -20.29 -15.43
CA HIS A 8 14.71 -19.64 -16.70
C HIS A 8 13.70 -19.94 -17.82
N GLN A 9 13.20 -21.18 -17.91
CA GLN A 9 12.13 -21.53 -18.86
C GLN A 9 10.81 -20.88 -18.46
N LEU A 10 10.47 -20.85 -17.17
CA LEU A 10 9.29 -20.17 -16.67
C LEU A 10 9.33 -18.67 -17.02
N ALA A 11 10.47 -18.00 -16.93
CA ALA A 11 10.61 -16.60 -17.35
C ALA A 11 10.21 -16.40 -18.82
N LEU A 12 10.78 -17.19 -19.72
CA LEU A 12 10.51 -17.11 -21.16
C LEU A 12 9.08 -17.53 -21.51
N ASP A 13 8.57 -18.60 -20.91
CA ASP A 13 7.26 -19.18 -21.22
C ASP A 13 6.09 -18.35 -20.65
N LEU A 14 6.34 -17.54 -19.62
CA LEU A 14 5.29 -16.84 -18.87
C LEU A 14 5.37 -15.32 -19.01
N LEU A 15 6.58 -14.76 -19.03
CA LEU A 15 6.81 -13.32 -19.16
C LEU A 15 7.29 -12.92 -20.56
N GLY A 16 7.68 -13.89 -21.40
CA GLY A 16 8.20 -13.62 -22.74
C GLY A 16 9.54 -12.88 -22.74
N ARG A 17 10.24 -12.87 -21.58
CA ARG A 17 11.53 -12.21 -21.36
C ARG A 17 12.52 -13.22 -20.81
N GLU A 18 13.80 -13.02 -21.09
CA GLU A 18 14.83 -13.86 -20.48
C GLU A 18 14.89 -13.58 -18.98
N TYR A 19 15.18 -14.62 -18.19
CA TYR A 19 15.28 -14.49 -16.73
C TYR A 19 16.29 -13.41 -16.31
N ASP A 20 17.37 -13.27 -17.06
CA ASP A 20 18.43 -12.28 -16.81
C ASP A 20 18.01 -10.84 -17.14
N GLU A 21 16.91 -10.64 -17.88
CA GLU A 21 16.32 -9.32 -18.15
C GLU A 21 15.28 -8.89 -17.10
N LEU A 22 14.88 -9.80 -16.22
CA LEU A 22 13.91 -9.55 -15.16
C LEU A 22 14.54 -8.71 -14.04
N GLU A 23 13.71 -7.90 -13.38
CA GLU A 23 14.16 -7.22 -12.17
C GLU A 23 14.47 -8.25 -11.05
N ALA A 24 15.38 -7.90 -10.15
CA ALA A 24 15.79 -8.77 -9.05
C ALA A 24 14.62 -9.26 -8.17
N ASP A 25 13.51 -8.53 -8.17
CA ASP A 25 12.30 -8.90 -7.43
C ASP A 25 11.47 -9.94 -8.20
N GLU A 26 11.39 -9.82 -9.52
CA GLU A 26 10.71 -10.78 -10.40
C GLU A 26 11.43 -12.13 -10.43
N GLN A 27 12.76 -12.10 -10.53
CA GLN A 27 13.62 -13.29 -10.45
C GLN A 27 13.39 -14.06 -9.14
N ARG A 28 13.31 -13.34 -8.02
CA ARG A 28 13.06 -13.92 -6.69
C ARG A 28 11.68 -14.57 -6.59
N VAL A 29 10.65 -13.95 -7.16
CA VAL A 29 9.30 -14.53 -7.17
C VAL A 29 9.26 -15.79 -8.04
N LEU A 30 9.86 -15.76 -9.24
CA LEU A 30 9.94 -16.94 -10.10
C LEU A 30 10.67 -18.10 -9.43
N GLU A 31 11.79 -17.83 -8.77
CA GLU A 31 12.59 -18.84 -8.08
C GLU A 31 11.81 -19.46 -6.90
N ARG A 32 11.09 -18.64 -6.12
CA ARG A 32 10.20 -19.08 -5.03
C ARG A 32 9.03 -19.93 -5.54
N VAL A 33 8.47 -19.60 -6.70
CA VAL A 33 7.37 -20.38 -7.31
C VAL A 33 7.88 -21.69 -7.91
N ALA A 34 9.04 -21.66 -8.58
CA ALA A 34 9.68 -22.86 -9.15
C ALA A 34 10.06 -23.89 -8.07
N THR A 35 10.49 -23.41 -6.89
CA THR A 35 10.82 -24.28 -5.75
C THR A 35 9.60 -24.82 -5.00
N GLY A 36 8.37 -24.41 -5.33
CA GLY A 36 7.14 -24.90 -4.70
C GLY A 36 7.05 -24.67 -3.19
N THR A 37 7.94 -23.85 -2.63
CA THR A 37 8.14 -23.67 -1.19
C THR A 37 7.66 -22.29 -0.76
N TYR A 38 6.40 -21.96 -1.06
CA TYR A 38 5.81 -20.73 -0.54
C TYR A 38 4.84 -21.04 0.59
N THR A 39 5.39 -20.98 1.80
CA THR A 39 4.60 -20.79 3.02
C THR A 39 4.28 -19.30 3.10
N GLN A 40 3.00 -18.98 3.34
CA GLN A 40 2.35 -17.70 3.68
C GLN A 40 3.28 -16.47 3.86
N PRO A 41 2.90 -15.27 3.34
CA PRO A 41 3.81 -14.14 3.19
C PRO A 41 4.55 -13.81 4.48
N ASP A 42 5.84 -13.48 4.34
CA ASP A 42 6.76 -13.04 5.37
C ASP A 42 6.04 -12.13 6.39
N ALA A 43 5.54 -12.74 7.47
CA ALA A 43 4.83 -12.04 8.53
C ALA A 43 5.71 -10.92 9.13
N ASP A 44 7.03 -11.04 8.97
CA ASP A 44 8.02 -10.05 9.37
C ASP A 44 7.88 -8.70 8.65
N GLU A 45 7.44 -8.63 7.39
CA GLU A 45 7.33 -7.36 6.66
C GLU A 45 6.06 -6.58 7.05
N LEU A 46 4.97 -7.30 7.34
CA LEU A 46 3.73 -6.74 7.90
C LEU A 46 3.86 -6.38 9.39
N VAL A 47 4.71 -7.10 10.13
CA VAL A 47 5.01 -6.83 11.55
C VAL A 47 5.96 -5.63 11.71
N GLN A 48 6.90 -5.41 10.79
CA GLN A 48 7.74 -4.21 10.78
C GLN A 48 6.94 -2.91 10.55
N LEU A 49 5.79 -3.00 9.88
CA LEU A 49 4.84 -1.90 9.71
C LEU A 49 4.17 -1.44 11.02
N HIS A 50 4.30 -2.20 12.10
CA HIS A 50 3.53 -1.97 13.31
C HIS A 50 4.33 -2.21 14.59
N ASN A 51 5.37 -1.41 14.89
CA ASN A 51 6.00 -1.52 16.23
C ASN A 51 6.64 -0.26 16.86
N THR A 52 6.37 0.95 16.38
CA THR A 52 6.84 2.16 17.08
C THR A 52 5.70 2.91 17.74
N PHE A 53 5.81 3.18 19.05
CA PHE A 53 4.84 3.97 19.82
C PHE A 53 4.59 5.36 19.18
N GLY A 54 5.61 5.91 18.51
CA GLY A 54 5.53 7.14 17.72
C GLY A 54 4.60 7.04 16.51
N ASP A 55 4.58 5.91 15.79
CA ASP A 55 3.69 5.71 14.63
C ASP A 55 2.22 5.72 15.03
N ARG A 56 1.90 5.10 16.18
CA ARG A 56 0.53 5.09 16.72
C ARG A 56 0.06 6.48 17.16
N MET A 57 0.96 7.30 17.70
CA MET A 57 0.63 8.70 18.04
C MET A 57 0.48 9.55 16.79
N ALA A 58 1.37 9.40 15.80
CA ALA A 58 1.30 10.14 14.54
C ALA A 58 0.02 9.82 13.76
N ASP A 59 -0.38 8.55 13.66
CA ASP A 59 -1.63 8.14 13.01
C ASP A 59 -2.86 8.73 13.72
N ARG A 60 -2.84 8.83 15.06
CA ARG A 60 -3.94 9.42 15.84
C ARG A 60 -4.02 10.94 15.68
N VAL A 61 -2.87 11.63 15.65
CA VAL A 61 -2.80 13.08 15.40
C VAL A 61 -3.22 13.40 13.98
N ALA A 62 -2.82 12.60 12.98
CA ALA A 62 -3.26 12.77 11.59
C ALA A 62 -4.77 12.57 11.42
N ALA A 63 -5.34 11.56 12.08
CA ALA A 63 -6.79 11.31 12.05
C ALA A 63 -7.60 12.43 12.72
N VAL A 64 -7.09 13.03 13.79
CA VAL A 64 -7.74 14.16 14.47
C VAL A 64 -7.57 15.47 13.68
N GLY A 65 -6.38 15.74 13.14
CA GLY A 65 -6.08 16.95 12.38
C GLY A 65 -6.74 17.02 11.00
N GLY A 66 -7.08 15.88 10.39
CA GLY A 66 -7.76 15.80 9.09
C GLY A 66 -9.29 15.88 9.13
N SER A 67 -9.90 15.95 10.31
CA SER A 67 -11.36 15.96 10.45
C SER A 67 -11.95 17.35 10.25
N TRP A 68 -13.05 17.44 9.49
CA TRP A 68 -13.85 18.67 9.34
C TRP A 68 -14.31 19.25 10.68
N ALA A 69 -14.55 18.40 11.69
CA ALA A 69 -14.95 18.85 13.03
C ALA A 69 -13.81 19.61 13.75
N PHE A 70 -12.55 19.21 13.55
CA PHE A 70 -11.39 19.89 14.13
C PHE A 70 -11.20 21.27 13.52
N ILE A 71 -11.35 21.40 12.19
CA ILE A 71 -11.26 22.67 11.47
C ILE A 71 -12.30 23.66 12.00
N ILE A 72 -13.56 23.21 12.16
CA ILE A 72 -14.64 24.05 12.67
C ILE A 72 -14.38 24.45 14.14
N ALA A 73 -13.99 23.50 15.00
CA ALA A 73 -13.68 23.80 16.40
C ALA A 73 -12.51 24.80 16.52
N PHE A 74 -11.45 24.63 15.73
CA PHE A 74 -10.31 25.54 15.69
C PHE A 74 -10.72 26.94 15.24
N ALA A 75 -11.54 27.06 14.20
CA ALA A 75 -12.08 28.34 13.74
C ALA A 75 -12.93 29.04 14.82
N VAL A 76 -13.77 28.29 15.54
CA VAL A 76 -14.57 28.83 16.65
C VAL A 76 -13.68 29.34 17.79
N VAL A 77 -12.62 28.63 18.14
CA VAL A 77 -11.64 29.07 19.16
C VAL A 77 -10.93 30.36 18.72
N LEU A 78 -10.49 30.45 17.46
CA LEU A 78 -9.86 31.66 16.94
C LEU A 78 -10.81 32.86 16.95
N LEU A 79 -12.05 32.68 16.48
CA LEU A 79 -13.07 33.73 16.51
C LEU A 79 -13.41 34.13 17.95
N GLY A 80 -13.51 33.17 18.87
CA GLY A 80 -13.70 33.43 20.29
C GLY A 80 -12.56 34.24 20.90
N TRP A 81 -11.31 33.91 20.57
CA TRP A 81 -10.12 34.65 21.02
C TRP A 81 -10.11 36.08 20.51
N MET A 82 -10.41 36.28 19.21
CA MET A 82 -10.52 37.60 18.60
C MET A 82 -11.63 38.42 19.27
N LEU A 83 -12.80 37.82 19.51
CA LEU A 83 -13.95 38.51 20.13
C LEU A 83 -13.68 38.89 21.60
N LEU A 84 -13.01 38.02 22.35
CA LEU A 84 -12.59 38.27 23.73
C LEU A 84 -11.59 39.44 23.80
N ASN A 85 -10.55 39.42 22.96
CA ASN A 85 -9.50 40.43 22.98
C ASN A 85 -9.95 41.79 22.40
N SER A 86 -10.90 41.81 21.45
CA SER A 86 -11.41 43.07 20.87
C SER A 86 -12.62 43.61 21.61
N ARG A 87 -13.72 42.85 21.74
CA ARG A 87 -14.99 43.40 22.23
C ARG A 87 -15.17 43.35 23.73
N VAL A 88 -14.63 42.34 24.40
CA VAL A 88 -14.85 42.16 25.85
C VAL A 88 -13.87 43.00 26.67
N LEU A 89 -12.59 43.04 26.30
CA LEU A 89 -11.61 43.85 27.03
C LEU A 89 -11.79 45.36 26.81
N GLU A 90 -12.08 45.80 25.58
CA GLU A 90 -12.39 47.22 25.31
C GLU A 90 -13.67 47.68 26.02
N ALA A 91 -14.71 46.85 26.06
CA ALA A 91 -15.96 47.19 26.75
C ALA A 91 -15.83 47.26 28.28
N VAL A 92 -14.83 46.58 28.87
CA VAL A 92 -14.56 46.56 30.32
C VAL A 92 -13.43 47.54 30.71
N GLY A 93 -12.88 48.29 29.75
CA GLY A 93 -11.87 49.33 30.00
C GLY A 93 -10.48 48.80 30.34
N LEU A 94 -10.22 47.51 30.13
CA LEU A 94 -8.92 46.86 30.34
C LEU A 94 -8.11 46.89 29.04
N ARG A 95 -6.79 47.09 29.12
CA ARG A 95 -5.92 47.03 27.93
C ARG A 95 -5.97 45.64 27.30
N PRO A 96 -6.30 45.51 26.01
CA PRO A 96 -6.26 44.23 25.30
C PRO A 96 -4.89 43.56 25.42
N PHE A 97 -4.87 42.25 25.66
CA PHE A 97 -3.62 41.47 25.70
C PHE A 97 -3.05 41.30 24.28
N ASP A 98 -3.92 41.09 23.28
CA ASP A 98 -3.56 40.99 21.86
C ASP A 98 -4.53 41.85 21.02
N ALA A 99 -4.27 43.17 20.96
CA ALA A 99 -5.08 44.10 20.17
C ALA A 99 -4.90 43.85 18.66
N TYR A 100 -5.91 44.21 17.85
CA TYR A 100 -5.78 44.23 16.40
C TYR A 100 -4.51 45.00 16.00
N PRO A 101 -3.54 44.40 15.27
CA PRO A 101 -3.68 43.32 14.28
C PRO A 101 -3.39 41.86 14.76
N TYR A 102 -3.50 41.55 16.06
CA TYR A 102 -3.34 40.20 16.65
C TYR A 102 -1.97 39.55 16.42
N ILE A 103 -0.90 40.21 16.87
CA ILE A 103 0.49 39.78 16.65
C ILE A 103 0.76 38.43 17.34
N PHE A 104 0.22 38.20 18.54
CA PHE A 104 0.45 36.96 19.27
C PHE A 104 -0.23 35.77 18.60
N LEU A 105 -1.50 35.94 18.20
CA LEU A 105 -2.24 34.93 17.45
C LEU A 105 -1.54 34.61 16.12
N ASN A 106 -1.04 35.61 15.41
CA ASN A 106 -0.31 35.41 14.16
C ASN A 106 1.00 34.63 14.36
N LEU A 107 1.74 34.93 15.44
CA LEU A 107 2.95 34.18 15.79
C LEU A 107 2.66 32.70 16.10
N MET A 108 1.58 32.44 16.86
CA MET A 108 1.13 31.08 17.15
C MET A 108 0.74 30.33 15.88
N LEU A 109 -0.08 30.94 15.01
CA LEU A 109 -0.48 30.34 13.74
C LEU A 109 0.71 30.05 12.83
N SER A 110 1.67 30.97 12.74
CA SER A 110 2.88 30.80 11.94
C SER A 110 3.71 29.63 12.45
N THR A 111 3.85 29.47 13.76
CA THR A 111 4.58 28.34 14.37
C THR A 111 3.84 27.03 14.16
N LEU A 112 2.50 27.04 14.29
CA LEU A 112 1.65 25.87 14.01
C LEU A 112 1.82 25.41 12.56
N ALA A 113 1.75 26.34 11.60
CA ALA A 113 1.94 26.04 10.18
C ALA A 113 3.36 25.53 9.87
N ALA A 114 4.39 26.10 10.50
CA ALA A 114 5.78 25.66 10.32
C ALA A 114 5.99 24.20 10.78
N VAL A 115 5.33 23.79 11.87
CA VAL A 115 5.37 22.41 12.37
C VAL A 115 4.50 21.46 11.55
N GLN A 116 3.45 21.95 10.89
CA GLN A 116 2.57 21.13 10.05
C GLN A 116 3.29 20.55 8.83
N ALA A 117 4.14 21.32 8.14
CA ALA A 117 4.77 20.85 6.90
C ALA A 117 5.65 19.58 7.09
N PRO A 118 6.53 19.49 8.11
CA PRO A 118 7.27 18.27 8.41
C PRO A 118 6.38 17.09 8.83
N ILE A 119 5.33 17.33 9.62
CA ILE A 119 4.41 16.27 10.05
C ILE A 119 3.67 15.69 8.84
N ILE A 120 3.20 16.56 7.94
CA ILE A 120 2.56 16.16 6.68
C ILE A 120 3.57 15.36 5.84
N LEU A 121 4.80 15.83 5.68
CA LEU A 121 5.84 15.14 4.92
C LEU A 121 6.18 13.76 5.52
N MET A 122 6.29 13.65 6.84
CA MET A 122 6.50 12.37 7.54
C MET A 122 5.31 11.43 7.35
N SER A 123 4.09 11.95 7.39
CA SER A 123 2.88 11.18 7.12
C SER A 123 2.81 10.69 5.67
N GLN A 124 3.18 11.55 4.72
CA GLN A 124 3.25 11.21 3.30
C GLN A 124 4.33 10.17 3.02
N ASN A 125 5.54 10.32 3.59
CA ASN A 125 6.62 9.34 3.43
C ASN A 125 6.24 7.96 4.00
N ARG A 126 5.52 7.93 5.14
CA ARG A 126 4.98 6.70 5.72
C ARG A 126 3.92 6.06 4.82
N GLN A 127 2.99 6.85 4.29
CA GLN A 127 1.97 6.35 3.35
C GLN A 127 2.61 5.83 2.05
N ALA A 128 3.55 6.56 1.45
CA ALA A 128 4.24 6.12 0.24
C ALA A 128 5.00 4.80 0.44
N THR A 129 5.58 4.60 1.63
CA THR A 129 6.24 3.32 1.98
C THR A 129 5.22 2.18 2.06
N LYS A 130 4.07 2.41 2.72
CA LYS A 130 2.94 1.45 2.77
C LYS A 130 2.43 1.12 1.37
N ASP A 131 2.17 2.13 0.56
CA ASP A 131 1.64 1.98 -0.81
C ASP A 131 2.61 1.18 -1.69
N ARG A 132 3.92 1.42 -1.56
CA ARG A 132 4.95 0.66 -2.28
C ARG A 132 4.96 -0.82 -1.90
N ILE A 133 4.83 -1.14 -0.60
CA ILE A 133 4.80 -2.52 -0.11
C ILE A 133 3.53 -3.22 -0.62
N THR A 134 2.37 -2.59 -0.48
CA THR A 134 1.09 -3.10 -0.98
C THR A 134 1.15 -3.36 -2.49
N ALA A 135 1.68 -2.42 -3.27
CA ALA A 135 1.81 -2.58 -4.72
C ALA A 135 2.72 -3.76 -5.11
N ARG A 136 3.83 -3.97 -4.38
CA ARG A 136 4.72 -5.14 -4.59
C ARG A 136 4.00 -6.45 -4.29
N HIS A 137 3.28 -6.50 -3.17
CA HIS A 137 2.52 -7.68 -2.78
C HIS A 137 1.40 -8.00 -3.78
N ASP A 138 0.64 -6.99 -4.23
CA ASP A 138 -0.40 -7.18 -5.24
C ASP A 138 0.16 -7.68 -6.57
N TYR A 139 1.35 -7.19 -6.95
CA TYR A 139 2.07 -7.68 -8.13
C TYR A 139 2.45 -9.16 -7.99
N GLU A 140 3.04 -9.56 -6.86
CA GLU A 140 3.43 -10.95 -6.58
C GLU A 140 2.22 -11.90 -6.61
N VAL A 141 1.11 -11.51 -5.96
CA VAL A 141 -0.14 -12.29 -5.96
C VAL A 141 -0.72 -12.43 -7.36
N ASN A 142 -0.74 -11.35 -8.15
CA ASN A 142 -1.23 -11.38 -9.52
C ASN A 142 -0.36 -12.29 -10.40
N LEU A 143 0.96 -12.16 -10.31
CA LEU A 143 1.90 -13.01 -11.06
C LEU A 143 1.66 -14.48 -10.70
N ARG A 144 1.59 -14.81 -9.41
CA ARG A 144 1.28 -16.18 -8.95
C ARG A 144 -0.03 -16.71 -9.51
N THR A 145 -1.09 -15.91 -9.49
CA THR A 145 -2.40 -16.31 -10.00
C THR A 145 -2.32 -16.69 -11.48
N GLN A 146 -1.57 -15.93 -12.28
CA GLN A 146 -1.33 -16.25 -13.69
C GLN A 146 -0.57 -17.58 -13.85
N LEU A 147 0.44 -17.83 -13.02
CA LEU A 147 1.20 -19.08 -13.02
C LEU A 147 0.33 -20.30 -12.70
N GLU A 148 -0.55 -20.18 -11.70
CA GLU A 148 -1.48 -21.24 -11.33
C GLU A 148 -2.49 -21.51 -12.45
N ILE A 149 -3.03 -20.47 -13.09
CA ILE A 149 -3.92 -20.60 -14.26
C ILE A 149 -3.22 -21.34 -15.40
N LEU A 150 -1.98 -20.97 -15.73
CA LEU A 150 -1.23 -21.60 -16.82
C LEU A 150 -0.88 -23.06 -16.50
N ARG A 151 -0.56 -23.37 -15.24
CA ARG A 151 -0.36 -24.75 -14.77
C ARG A 151 -1.64 -25.57 -14.90
N LEU A 152 -2.80 -25.00 -14.58
CA LEU A 152 -4.10 -25.63 -14.74
C LEU A 152 -4.44 -25.84 -16.23
N ALA A 153 -4.23 -24.84 -17.08
CA ALA A 153 -4.44 -24.93 -18.52
C ALA A 153 -3.63 -26.07 -19.14
N ARG A 154 -2.32 -26.16 -18.83
CA ARG A 154 -1.47 -27.28 -19.30
C ARG A 154 -1.95 -28.64 -18.80
N LYS A 155 -2.51 -28.71 -17.59
CA LYS A 155 -3.10 -29.96 -17.07
C LYS A 155 -4.36 -30.34 -17.85
N ILE A 156 -5.21 -29.36 -18.17
CA ILE A 156 -6.41 -29.56 -19.00
C ILE A 156 -6.03 -30.03 -20.40
N ASP A 157 -5.04 -29.39 -21.05
CA ASP A 157 -4.58 -29.78 -22.38
C ASP A 157 -4.03 -31.21 -22.43
N ARG A 158 -3.26 -31.60 -21.41
CA ARG A 158 -2.78 -32.99 -21.27
C ARG A 158 -3.93 -33.98 -21.14
N MET A 159 -4.90 -33.71 -20.26
CA MET A 159 -6.08 -34.56 -20.10
C MET A 159 -6.91 -34.63 -21.39
N ALA A 160 -7.07 -33.51 -22.10
CA ALA A 160 -7.77 -33.46 -23.37
C ALA A 160 -7.05 -34.29 -24.45
N ALA A 161 -5.72 -34.24 -24.50
CA ALA A 161 -4.92 -35.07 -25.39
C ALA A 161 -5.06 -36.56 -25.07
N GLU A 162 -5.00 -36.94 -23.79
CA GLU A 162 -5.21 -38.34 -23.34
C GLU A 162 -6.59 -38.86 -23.75
N VAL A 163 -7.65 -38.08 -23.49
CA VAL A 163 -9.02 -38.44 -23.90
C VAL A 163 -9.14 -38.58 -25.43
N ARG A 164 -8.52 -37.68 -26.19
CA ARG A 164 -8.53 -37.75 -27.67
C ARG A 164 -7.80 -38.98 -28.20
N MET A 165 -6.72 -39.39 -27.53
CA MET A 165 -5.99 -40.62 -27.86
C MET A 165 -6.79 -41.87 -27.51
N ALA A 166 -7.46 -41.88 -26.35
CA ALA A 166 -8.36 -42.97 -25.96
C ALA A 166 -9.55 -43.11 -26.92
N ALA A 167 -10.16 -41.99 -27.35
CA ALA A 167 -11.25 -41.99 -28.32
C ALA A 167 -10.84 -42.55 -29.69
N LYS A 168 -9.58 -42.34 -30.12
CA LYS A 168 -9.04 -42.94 -31.37
C LYS A 168 -8.78 -44.44 -31.28
N GLN A 169 -8.68 -45.00 -30.07
CA GLN A 169 -8.42 -46.42 -29.85
C GLN A 169 -9.70 -47.26 -29.70
N LEU A 170 -10.87 -46.63 -29.65
CA LEU A 170 -12.15 -47.34 -29.67
C LEU A 170 -12.37 -47.93 -31.07
N PRO A 171 -12.42 -49.27 -31.24
CA PRO A 171 -12.77 -49.88 -32.51
C PRO A 171 -14.21 -49.49 -32.86
N PHE A 172 -14.45 -49.18 -34.14
CA PHE A 172 -15.80 -49.00 -34.67
C PHE A 172 -16.53 -50.35 -34.63
N GLU A 173 -17.11 -50.71 -33.48
CA GLU A 173 -18.10 -51.78 -33.40
C GLU A 173 -19.41 -51.26 -33.98
N GLY A 174 -19.65 -51.60 -35.25
CA GLY A 174 -20.97 -51.54 -35.87
C GLY A 174 -21.04 -50.68 -37.13
N GLU A 175 -20.92 -51.33 -38.29
CA GLU A 175 -22.05 -51.46 -39.23
C GLU A 175 -21.72 -52.54 -40.27
N SER A 176 -22.42 -53.66 -40.17
CA SER A 176 -22.51 -54.74 -41.16
C SER A 176 -23.95 -55.19 -41.24
#